data_AF-A0A7W0W3A0-F1
#
_entry.id   AF-A0A7W0W3A0-F1
#
_cell.length_a   1.000
_cell.length_b   1.000
_cell.length_c   1.000
_cell.angle_alpha   90.00
_cell.angle_beta   90.00
_cell.angle_gamma   90.00
#
_symmetry.space_group_name_H-M   'P 1'
#
loop_
_entity.id
_entity.type
_entity.pdbx_description
1 polymer ?
#
loop_
_entity_poly.entity_id
_entity_poly.type
_entity_poly.pdbx_seq_one_letter_code
_entity_poly.pdbx_strand_id
1 'polypeptide(L)'
;MLFRYKRPDSTVWKRFRSGQDGFTFFRNGDIYEAKVGANAERVVDLFYTISEVMAPAVDVYIHDLRSQMSWTGETIALPDIRDAVARLKVPLATFGGVEVTLNTAEDQLTLGAELELYIYSRSDRWVYLLQSKNLEERGALADRGWGGQSWDRTPAPALSDAVAAAAERLSLKSA
;
A
#
# COMPACT_ATOMS: atom_id res chain seq x y z
N MET A 1 -22.77 -38.08 -19.30
CA MET A 1 -21.69 -37.56 -18.43
C MET A 1 -22.18 -36.28 -17.79
N LEU A 2 -22.35 -36.25 -16.46
CA LEU A 2 -22.79 -35.07 -15.70
C LEU A 2 -21.56 -34.23 -15.32
N PHE A 3 -21.34 -33.11 -16.01
CA PHE A 3 -20.36 -32.10 -15.59
C PHE A 3 -20.97 -31.25 -14.47
N ARG A 4 -20.57 -31.51 -13.22
CA ARG A 4 -20.81 -30.61 -12.09
C ARG A 4 -20.01 -29.32 -12.31
N TYR A 5 -20.70 -28.24 -12.67
CA TYR A 5 -20.13 -26.90 -12.57
C TYR A 5 -19.83 -26.61 -11.09
N LYS A 6 -18.54 -26.55 -10.71
CA LYS A 6 -18.12 -25.83 -9.50
C LYS A 6 -18.53 -24.38 -9.73
N ARG A 7 -19.53 -23.88 -9.00
CA ARG A 7 -19.74 -22.44 -8.84
C ARG A 7 -18.42 -21.88 -8.29
N PRO A 8 -17.77 -20.90 -8.96
CA PRO A 8 -16.69 -20.16 -8.32
C PRO A 8 -17.27 -19.53 -7.05
N ASP A 9 -16.57 -19.66 -5.92
CA ASP A 9 -16.90 -18.92 -4.71
C ASP A 9 -17.06 -17.45 -5.07
N SER A 10 -18.23 -16.90 -4.76
CA SER A 10 -18.77 -15.67 -5.34
C SER A 10 -18.15 -14.38 -4.78
N THR A 11 -16.84 -14.34 -4.55
CA THR A 11 -16.13 -13.18 -3.98
C THR A 11 -15.05 -12.60 -4.90
N VAL A 12 -14.64 -13.29 -5.97
CA VAL A 12 -13.62 -12.75 -6.91
C VAL A 12 -14.20 -11.69 -7.85
N TRP A 13 -15.51 -11.76 -8.15
CA TRP A 13 -16.13 -10.98 -9.22
C TRP A 13 -16.51 -9.53 -8.86
N LYS A 14 -16.38 -9.11 -7.59
CA LYS A 14 -16.48 -7.69 -7.21
C LYS A 14 -15.18 -6.90 -7.40
N ARG A 15 -14.07 -7.54 -7.78
CA ARG A 15 -12.75 -6.90 -7.94
C ARG A 15 -12.60 -6.04 -9.21
N PHE A 16 -13.57 -6.10 -10.12
CA PHE A 16 -13.50 -5.41 -11.41
C PHE A 16 -14.86 -4.80 -11.78
N ARG A 17 -15.05 -3.52 -11.45
CA ARG A 17 -15.97 -2.55 -12.10
C ARG A 17 -15.77 -1.19 -11.40
N SER A 18 -15.04 -0.27 -12.05
CA SER A 18 -15.57 0.77 -12.95
C SER A 18 -15.88 2.07 -12.19
N GLY A 19 -14.84 2.89 -11.98
CA GLY A 19 -14.98 4.22 -11.40
C GLY A 19 -13.61 4.80 -11.09
N GLN A 20 -12.87 5.18 -12.14
CA GLN A 20 -11.44 5.54 -12.28
C GLN A 20 -10.60 5.63 -10.99
N ASP A 21 -9.43 5.00 -11.06
CA ASP A 21 -8.34 5.25 -10.13
C ASP A 21 -8.20 6.77 -9.92
N GLY A 22 -8.30 7.19 -8.67
CA GLY A 22 -8.35 8.60 -8.34
C GLY A 22 -7.73 8.88 -7.00
N PHE A 23 -7.58 10.15 -6.71
CA PHE A 23 -7.08 10.60 -5.43
C PHE A 23 -7.86 11.81 -4.94
N THR A 24 -7.94 11.97 -3.62
CA THR A 24 -8.29 13.25 -3.01
C THR A 24 -7.02 13.98 -2.64
N PHE A 25 -7.06 15.30 -2.67
CA PHE A 25 -5.93 16.14 -2.29
C PHE A 25 -6.41 17.31 -1.44
N PHE A 26 -5.83 17.46 -0.26
CA PHE A 26 -6.19 18.50 0.67
C PHE A 26 -4.93 19.14 1.25
N ARG A 27 -5.02 20.43 1.54
CA ARG A 27 -4.00 21.12 2.33
C ARG A 27 -4.52 21.28 3.76
N ASN A 28 -3.83 20.67 4.71
CA ASN A 28 -4.10 20.80 6.14
C ASN A 28 -2.94 21.55 6.81
N GLY A 29 -3.09 22.86 6.95
CA GLY A 29 -2.02 23.74 7.42
C GLY A 29 -0.84 23.78 6.44
N ASP A 30 0.32 23.30 6.89
CA ASP A 30 1.56 23.25 6.12
C ASP A 30 1.80 21.88 5.45
N ILE A 31 0.88 20.93 5.61
CA ILE A 31 0.99 19.59 5.05
C ILE A 31 -0.08 19.41 3.97
N TYR A 32 0.36 18.91 2.81
CA TYR A 32 -0.48 18.40 1.76
C TYR A 32 -0.72 16.92 1.99
N GLU A 33 -1.99 16.52 2.01
CA GLU A 33 -2.44 15.15 2.17
C GLU A 33 -3.07 14.67 0.85
N ALA A 34 -2.60 13.54 0.36
CA ALA A 34 -3.23 12.82 -0.73
C ALA A 34 -3.67 11.43 -0.26
N LYS A 35 -4.92 11.07 -0.54
CA LYS A 35 -5.41 9.69 -0.40
C LYS A 35 -5.71 9.16 -1.79
N VAL A 36 -5.14 8.01 -2.14
CA VAL A 36 -5.28 7.37 -3.45
C VAL A 36 -6.13 6.11 -3.31
N GLY A 37 -7.15 6.01 -4.16
CA GLY A 37 -8.02 4.84 -4.28
C GLY A 37 -7.94 4.25 -5.68
N ALA A 38 -7.30 3.09 -5.81
CA ALA A 38 -7.19 2.30 -7.05
C ALA A 38 -7.20 0.79 -6.72
N ASN A 39 -7.43 -0.13 -7.65
CA ASN A 39 -7.51 -1.56 -7.28
C ASN A 39 -6.22 -2.05 -6.53
N ALA A 40 -6.30 -3.18 -5.82
CA ALA A 40 -5.24 -3.68 -4.95
C ALA A 40 -3.85 -3.73 -5.62
N GLU A 41 -3.76 -4.38 -6.78
CA GLU A 41 -2.52 -4.48 -7.57
C GLU A 41 -2.02 -3.09 -7.96
N ARG A 42 -2.93 -2.22 -8.42
CA ARG A 42 -2.62 -0.87 -8.85
C ARG A 42 -2.10 -0.01 -7.72
N VAL A 43 -2.66 -0.09 -6.52
CA VAL A 43 -2.19 0.66 -5.34
C VAL A 43 -0.78 0.23 -4.94
N VAL A 44 -0.54 -1.08 -4.89
CA VAL A 44 0.79 -1.62 -4.56
C VAL A 44 1.83 -1.25 -5.64
N ASP A 45 1.45 -1.31 -6.91
CA ASP A 45 2.30 -0.88 -8.02
C ASP A 45 2.56 0.63 -7.99
N LEU A 46 1.55 1.44 -7.68
CA LEU A 46 1.69 2.88 -7.53
C LEU A 46 2.64 3.20 -6.39
N PHE A 47 2.46 2.63 -5.20
CA PHE A 47 3.36 2.78 -4.06
C PHE A 47 4.82 2.49 -4.46
N TYR A 48 5.08 1.35 -5.10
CA TYR A 48 6.41 1.01 -5.60
C TYR A 48 6.94 2.04 -6.61
N THR A 49 6.10 2.47 -7.56
CA THR A 49 6.52 3.36 -8.66
C THR A 49 6.82 4.76 -8.14
N ILE A 50 5.97 5.28 -7.25
CA ILE A 50 6.10 6.66 -6.77
C ILE A 50 7.07 6.77 -5.60
N SER A 51 7.41 5.68 -4.92
CA SER A 51 8.52 5.68 -3.95
C SER A 51 9.85 6.11 -4.59
N GLU A 52 10.00 5.97 -5.91
CA GLU A 52 11.18 6.41 -6.68
C GLU A 52 11.54 7.88 -6.49
N VAL A 53 10.54 8.74 -6.29
CA VAL A 53 10.74 10.19 -6.19
C VAL A 53 10.97 10.66 -4.75
N MET A 54 11.08 9.73 -3.81
CA MET A 54 11.45 10.01 -2.42
C MET A 54 12.96 10.26 -2.29
N ALA A 55 13.38 10.74 -1.12
CA ALA A 55 14.79 10.92 -0.83
C ALA A 55 15.55 9.56 -0.88
N PRO A 56 16.86 9.57 -1.21
CA PRO A 56 17.64 8.34 -1.34
C PRO A 56 17.77 7.50 -0.06
N ALA A 57 17.58 8.11 1.10
CA ALA A 57 17.55 7.43 2.41
C ALA A 57 16.22 7.75 3.08
N VAL A 58 15.54 6.73 3.58
CA VAL A 58 14.22 6.84 4.19
C VAL A 58 14.17 6.02 5.48
N ASP A 59 13.35 6.48 6.42
CA ASP A 59 12.95 5.65 7.55
C ASP A 59 11.78 4.78 7.10
N VAL A 60 11.75 3.53 7.55
CA VAL A 60 10.73 2.56 7.16
C VAL A 60 10.06 1.98 8.39
N TYR A 61 8.74 1.87 8.32
CA TYR A 61 7.91 1.16 9.27
C TYR A 61 7.09 0.11 8.52
N ILE A 62 7.10 -1.11 9.03
CA ILE A 62 6.29 -2.21 8.52
C ILE A 62 5.47 -2.75 9.67
N HIS A 63 4.16 -2.88 9.50
CA HIS A 63 3.28 -3.51 10.47
C HIS A 63 2.44 -4.57 9.77
N ASP A 64 2.65 -5.83 10.13
CA ASP A 64 1.81 -6.94 9.71
C ASP A 64 0.67 -7.12 10.72
N LEU A 65 -0.52 -6.63 10.37
CA LEU A 65 -1.71 -6.74 11.22
C LEU A 65 -2.22 -8.19 11.31
N ARG A 66 -1.76 -9.11 10.45
CA ARG A 66 -2.15 -10.53 10.54
C ARG A 66 -1.37 -11.25 11.63
N SER A 67 -0.08 -10.99 11.75
CA SER A 67 0.78 -11.56 12.81
C SER A 67 0.93 -10.65 14.03
N GLN A 68 0.48 -9.40 13.96
CA GLN A 68 0.69 -8.35 14.97
C GLN A 68 2.18 -8.04 15.21
N MET A 69 3.03 -8.30 14.22
CA MET A 69 4.44 -7.97 14.27
C MET A 69 4.70 -6.64 13.58
N SER A 70 5.66 -5.87 14.11
CA SER A 70 6.08 -4.63 13.49
C SER A 70 7.59 -4.47 13.49
N TRP A 71 8.10 -3.77 12.49
CA TRP A 71 9.52 -3.54 12.28
C TRP A 71 9.77 -2.08 11.92
N THR A 72 10.92 -1.58 12.37
CA THR A 72 11.39 -0.21 12.10
C THR A 72 12.81 -0.24 11.58
N GLY A 73 13.13 0.67 10.66
CA GLY A 73 14.48 0.95 10.20
C GLY A 73 14.65 2.44 9.97
N GLU A 74 15.84 2.94 10.24
CA GLU A 74 16.18 4.35 10.09
C GLU A 74 17.25 4.51 9.03
N THR A 75 17.13 5.55 8.19
CA THR A 75 18.13 5.91 7.17
C THR A 75 18.50 4.74 6.24
N ILE A 76 17.50 3.94 5.85
CA ILE A 76 17.70 2.80 4.95
C ILE A 76 17.77 3.32 3.51
N ALA A 77 18.68 2.75 2.71
CA ALA A 77 18.79 3.12 1.30
C ALA A 77 17.51 2.75 0.53
N LEU A 78 16.94 3.72 -0.17
CA LEU A 78 15.72 3.55 -0.95
C LEU A 78 15.81 2.40 -1.98
N PRO A 79 16.94 2.16 -2.69
CA PRO A 79 17.06 1.01 -3.57
C PRO A 79 16.81 -0.34 -2.87
N ASP A 80 17.32 -0.52 -1.65
CA ASP A 80 17.14 -1.77 -0.89
C ASP A 80 15.69 -1.98 -0.48
N ILE A 81 15.02 -0.91 -0.05
CA ILE A 81 13.59 -0.92 0.26
C ILE A 81 12.77 -1.25 -0.98
N ARG A 82 13.08 -0.64 -2.12
CA ARG A 82 12.37 -0.89 -3.37
C ARG A 82 12.55 -2.33 -3.82
N ASP A 83 13.73 -2.91 -3.67
CA ASP A 83 14.00 -4.33 -3.94
C ASP A 83 13.18 -5.25 -3.03
N ALA A 84 13.02 -4.89 -1.74
CA ALA A 84 12.17 -5.63 -0.82
C ALA A 84 10.68 -5.53 -1.20
N VAL A 85 10.19 -4.31 -1.46
CA VAL A 85 8.80 -4.04 -1.88
C VAL A 85 8.47 -4.74 -3.20
N ALA A 86 9.40 -4.77 -4.17
CA ALA A 86 9.22 -5.46 -5.44
C ALA A 86 8.88 -6.95 -5.24
N ARG A 87 9.50 -7.61 -4.26
CA ARG A 87 9.24 -9.02 -3.90
C ARG A 87 7.93 -9.19 -3.16
N LEU A 88 7.49 -8.17 -2.44
CA LEU A 88 6.23 -8.17 -1.68
C LEU A 88 5.00 -7.80 -2.51
N LYS A 89 5.15 -7.31 -3.75
CA LYS A 89 4.03 -6.83 -4.56
C LYS A 89 2.86 -7.81 -4.65
N VAL A 90 3.17 -9.04 -5.07
CA VAL A 90 2.17 -10.10 -5.25
C VAL A 90 1.51 -10.48 -3.93
N PRO A 91 2.24 -10.85 -2.85
CA PRO A 91 1.59 -11.21 -1.60
C PRO A 91 0.81 -10.04 -0.98
N LEU A 92 1.30 -8.80 -1.06
CA LEU A 92 0.57 -7.61 -0.58
C LEU A 92 -0.75 -7.43 -1.32
N ALA A 93 -0.74 -7.43 -2.66
CA ALA A 93 -1.95 -7.25 -3.46
C ALA A 93 -2.94 -8.43 -3.31
N THR A 94 -2.43 -9.63 -3.02
CA THR A 94 -3.25 -10.84 -2.86
C THR A 94 -3.98 -10.86 -1.53
N PHE A 95 -3.26 -10.57 -0.43
CA PHE A 95 -3.73 -10.79 0.92
C PHE A 95 -4.09 -9.50 1.67
N GLY A 96 -3.41 -8.38 1.41
CA GLY A 96 -3.49 -7.18 2.25
C GLY A 96 -3.16 -7.47 3.73
N GLY A 97 -3.48 -6.54 4.62
CA GLY A 97 -3.28 -6.68 6.06
C GLY A 97 -1.87 -6.32 6.54
N VAL A 98 -1.04 -5.73 5.67
CA VAL A 98 0.28 -5.21 6.02
C VAL A 98 0.33 -3.74 5.65
N GLU A 99 0.72 -2.92 6.62
CA GLU A 99 1.02 -1.52 6.41
C GLU A 99 2.52 -1.35 6.18
N VAL A 100 2.88 -0.54 5.17
CA VAL A 100 4.26 -0.16 4.89
C VAL A 100 4.32 1.36 4.77
N THR A 101 5.12 1.99 5.62
CA THR A 101 5.30 3.44 5.64
C THR A 101 6.76 3.78 5.39
N LEU A 102 6.99 4.67 4.43
CA LEU A 102 8.29 5.27 4.12
C LEU A 102 8.26 6.73 4.52
N ASN A 103 9.23 7.17 5.31
CA ASN A 103 9.28 8.51 5.87
C ASN A 103 10.60 9.19 5.55
N THR A 104 10.51 10.50 5.35
CA THR A 104 11.63 11.43 5.24
C THR A 104 11.28 12.69 6.03
N ALA A 105 12.19 13.66 6.08
CA ALA A 105 11.90 14.95 6.71
C ALA A 105 10.77 15.75 6.02
N GLU A 106 10.51 15.48 4.73
CA GLU A 106 9.61 16.27 3.88
C GLU A 106 8.35 15.51 3.46
N ASP A 107 8.47 14.19 3.29
CA ASP A 107 7.42 13.33 2.75
C ASP A 107 7.26 12.05 3.56
N GLN A 108 6.01 11.63 3.73
CA GLN A 108 5.59 10.31 4.18
C GLN A 108 4.74 9.65 3.10
N LEU A 109 5.05 8.39 2.80
CA LEU A 109 4.35 7.56 1.85
C LEU A 109 3.92 6.27 2.55
N THR A 110 2.62 6.07 2.72
CA THR A 110 2.06 4.93 3.45
C THR A 110 1.17 4.09 2.55
N LEU A 111 1.54 2.84 2.34
CA LEU A 111 0.64 1.78 1.87
C LEU A 111 -0.09 1.21 3.09
N GLY A 112 -1.37 1.53 3.23
CA GLY A 112 -2.20 1.05 4.32
C GLY A 112 -2.54 -0.45 4.20
N ALA A 113 -2.85 -1.08 5.33
CA ALA A 113 -3.22 -2.49 5.42
C ALA A 113 -4.45 -2.85 4.55
N GLU A 114 -5.35 -1.90 4.31
CA GLU A 114 -6.53 -2.06 3.46
C GLU A 114 -6.26 -1.79 1.97
N LEU A 115 -4.98 -1.65 1.59
CA LEU A 115 -4.53 -1.34 0.22
C LEU A 115 -5.12 -0.01 -0.27
N GLU A 116 -5.00 0.99 0.59
CA GLU A 116 -5.12 2.40 0.29
C GLU A 116 -3.75 3.04 0.39
N LEU A 117 -3.52 4.11 -0.37
CA LEU A 117 -2.23 4.79 -0.38
C LEU A 117 -2.42 6.22 0.14
N TYR A 118 -1.66 6.56 1.17
CA TYR A 118 -1.66 7.85 1.83
C TYR A 118 -0.31 8.52 1.59
N ILE A 119 -0.36 9.82 1.29
CA ILE A 119 0.82 10.65 1.05
C ILE A 119 0.67 11.91 1.89
N TYR A 120 1.66 12.20 2.71
CA TYR A 120 1.77 13.46 3.44
C TYR A 120 3.05 14.15 2.99
N SER A 121 2.98 15.42 2.62
CA SER A 121 4.13 16.17 2.11
C SER A 121 4.08 17.62 2.53
N ARG A 122 5.24 18.25 2.71
CA ARG A 122 5.33 19.72 2.85
C ARG A 122 5.16 20.47 1.53
N SER A 123 5.07 19.77 0.40
CA SER A 123 4.94 20.34 -0.94
C SER A 123 3.78 19.76 -1.73
N ASP A 124 3.28 20.51 -2.71
CA ASP A 124 2.20 20.10 -3.60
C ASP A 124 2.64 19.20 -4.76
N ARG A 125 3.94 18.85 -4.83
CA ARG A 125 4.56 18.11 -5.94
C ARG A 125 3.84 16.79 -6.29
N TRP A 126 3.23 16.16 -5.28
CA TRP A 126 2.54 14.89 -5.43
C TRP A 126 1.26 14.99 -6.26
N VAL A 127 0.60 16.15 -6.30
CA VAL A 127 -0.60 16.35 -7.14
C VAL A 127 -0.26 16.12 -8.62
N TYR A 128 0.84 16.72 -9.08
CA TYR A 128 1.30 16.62 -10.46
C TYR A 128 1.82 15.21 -10.76
N LEU A 129 2.50 14.59 -9.80
CA LEU A 129 2.98 13.22 -9.93
C LEU A 129 1.81 12.25 -10.11
N LEU A 130 0.77 12.34 -9.26
CA LEU A 130 -0.39 11.46 -9.31
C LEU A 130 -1.18 11.65 -10.62
N GLN A 131 -1.38 12.90 -11.06
CA GLN A 131 -1.98 13.21 -12.36
C GLN A 131 -1.18 12.59 -13.52
N SER A 132 0.16 12.66 -13.48
CA SER A 132 1.03 12.02 -14.50
C SER A 132 0.92 10.49 -14.53
N LYS A 133 0.38 9.86 -13.49
CA LYS A 133 0.09 8.40 -13.43
C LYS A 133 -1.32 8.06 -13.87
N ASN A 134 -2.03 8.98 -14.55
CA ASN A 134 -3.40 8.84 -15.01
C ASN A 134 -4.41 8.67 -13.86
N LEU A 135 -4.13 9.29 -12.70
CA LEU A 135 -5.08 9.39 -11.60
C LEU A 135 -5.82 10.71 -11.69
N GLU A 136 -7.12 10.68 -11.46
CA GLU A 136 -7.94 11.89 -11.44
C GLU A 136 -8.14 12.39 -10.02
N GLU A 137 -7.99 13.70 -9.83
CA GLU A 137 -8.34 14.35 -8.58
C GLU A 137 -9.86 14.37 -8.40
N ARG A 138 -10.32 13.99 -7.22
CA ARG A 138 -11.74 13.90 -6.88
C ARG A 138 -12.01 14.55 -5.54
N GLY A 139 -13.16 15.21 -5.41
CA GLY A 139 -13.60 15.81 -4.15
C GLY A 139 -13.87 14.77 -3.05
N ALA A 140 -14.19 13.53 -3.44
CA ALA A 140 -14.25 12.38 -2.54
C ALA A 140 -13.92 11.10 -3.32
N LEU A 141 -13.27 10.16 -2.65
CA LEU A 141 -13.18 8.79 -3.13
C LEU A 141 -14.37 8.01 -2.59
N ALA A 142 -14.90 7.08 -3.39
CA ALA A 142 -15.87 6.14 -2.86
C ALA A 142 -15.22 5.38 -1.70
N ASP A 143 -15.84 5.47 -0.52
CA ASP A 143 -15.39 4.67 0.61
C ASP A 143 -15.38 3.22 0.17
N ARG A 144 -14.18 2.66 0.26
CA ARG A 144 -14.04 1.22 0.14
C ARG A 144 -14.75 0.65 1.36
N GLY A 145 -15.90 0.04 1.12
CA GLY A 145 -16.59 -0.82 2.08
C GLY A 145 -15.79 -2.08 2.46
N TRP A 146 -14.47 -1.96 2.53
CA TRP A 146 -13.57 -2.81 3.30
C TRP A 146 -13.71 -2.51 4.80
N GLY A 147 -14.34 -1.39 5.14
CA GLY A 147 -14.84 -1.08 6.47
C GLY A 147 -15.93 -2.06 6.91
N GLY A 148 -15.52 -3.10 7.63
CA GLY A 148 -16.38 -3.88 8.50
C GLY A 148 -15.97 -5.34 8.56
N GLN A 149 -15.40 -5.80 9.68
CA GLN A 149 -15.27 -7.22 10.09
C GLN A 149 -14.71 -8.25 9.07
N SER A 150 -14.40 -7.89 7.82
CA SER A 150 -14.30 -8.81 6.69
C SER A 150 -12.91 -8.94 6.09
N TRP A 151 -11.91 -8.24 6.64
CA TRP A 151 -10.57 -8.78 6.63
C TRP A 151 -10.55 -9.79 7.78
N ASP A 152 -10.94 -11.03 7.50
CA ASP A 152 -10.70 -12.08 8.48
C ASP A 152 -9.19 -12.01 8.74
N ARG A 153 -8.79 -11.77 10.00
CA ARG A 153 -7.39 -11.82 10.45
C ARG A 153 -6.86 -13.25 10.35
N THR A 154 -7.46 -14.08 9.50
CA THR A 154 -6.97 -15.38 9.12
C THR A 154 -5.49 -15.22 8.85
N PRO A 155 -4.67 -15.99 9.57
CA PRO A 155 -3.25 -15.99 9.31
C PRO A 155 -3.01 -16.21 7.82
N ALA A 156 -2.11 -15.41 7.26
CA ALA A 156 -1.60 -15.62 5.91
C ALA A 156 -0.09 -15.88 6.04
N PRO A 157 0.33 -17.10 6.43
CA PRO A 157 1.74 -17.39 6.75
C PRO A 157 2.67 -17.02 5.60
N ALA A 158 2.28 -17.29 4.35
CA ALA A 158 3.07 -16.92 3.18
C ALA A 158 3.33 -15.40 3.05
N LEU A 159 2.38 -14.55 3.47
CA LEU A 159 2.59 -13.10 3.52
C LEU A 159 3.46 -12.73 4.71
N SER A 160 3.14 -13.21 5.91
CA SER A 160 3.89 -12.90 7.14
C SER A 160 5.35 -13.34 7.04
N ASP A 161 5.62 -14.53 6.50
CA ASP A 161 6.97 -15.05 6.26
C ASP A 161 7.72 -14.19 5.23
N ALA A 162 7.05 -13.76 4.15
CA ALA A 162 7.65 -12.89 3.15
C ALA A 162 7.99 -11.51 3.73
N VAL A 163 7.12 -10.96 4.59
CA VAL A 163 7.36 -9.69 5.29
C VAL A 163 8.51 -9.83 6.28
N ALA A 164 8.54 -10.90 7.07
CA ALA A 164 9.64 -11.17 8.00
C ALA A 164 10.98 -11.31 7.25
N ALA A 165 11.01 -12.04 6.13
CA ALA A 165 12.20 -12.17 5.29
C ALA A 165 12.64 -10.83 4.67
N ALA A 166 11.69 -9.96 4.30
CA ALA A 166 11.99 -8.61 3.84
C ALA A 166 12.59 -7.75 4.96
N ALA A 167 12.01 -7.81 6.17
CA ALA A 167 12.51 -7.10 7.34
C ALA A 167 13.93 -7.57 7.72
N GLU A 168 14.19 -8.87 7.69
CA GLU A 168 15.52 -9.44 7.93
C GLU A 168 16.54 -8.95 6.89
N ARG A 169 16.18 -8.98 5.60
CA ARG A 169 17.05 -8.49 4.52
C ARG A 169 17.42 -7.02 4.69
N LEU A 170 16.49 -6.21 5.17
CA LEU A 170 16.68 -4.79 5.45
C LEU A 170 17.31 -4.53 6.82
N SER A 171 17.60 -5.57 7.62
CA SER A 171 18.11 -5.46 8.98
C SER A 171 17.23 -4.58 9.89
N LEU A 172 15.91 -4.66 9.72
CA LEU A 172 14.97 -3.89 10.52
C LEU A 172 14.89 -4.42 11.95
N LYS A 173 14.67 -3.52 12.90
CA LYS A 173 14.45 -3.86 14.31
C LYS A 173 12.99 -4.22 14.51
N SER A 174 12.73 -5.40 15.06
CA SER A 174 11.39 -5.75 15.57
C SER A 174 11.08 -4.89 16.79
N ALA A 175 9.86 -4.34 16.83
CA ALA A 175 9.33 -3.67 18.02
C ALA A 175 8.65 -4.66 18.97
#